data_AF-A0A943EDA4-F1
#
_entry.id   AF-A0A943EDA4-F1
#
_cell.length_a   1.000
_cell.length_b   1.000
_cell.length_c   1.000
_cell.angle_alpha   90.00
_cell.angle_beta   90.00
_cell.angle_gamma   90.00
#
_symmetry.space_group_name_H-M   'P 1'
#
loop_
_entity.id
_entity.type
_entity.pdbx_description
1 polymer ?
#
loop_
_entity_poly.entity_id
_entity_poly.type
_entity_poly.pdbx_seq_one_letter_code
_entity_poly.pdbx_strand_id
1 'polypeptide(L)' 'MNKTLGTLYSHVSVRSFEGTILSAETKDQLLRAAQCGSSSNFVQAYSLLDITDPGLR' A
#
# COMPACT_ATOMS: atom_id res chain seq x y z
N MET A 1 -2.38 -23.87 -5.21
CA MET A 1 -2.46 -22.40 -5.27
C MET A 1 -1.18 -21.83 -4.66
N ASN A 2 -0.51 -20.86 -5.28
CA ASN A 2 0.64 -20.19 -4.65
C ASN A 2 0.17 -19.06 -3.73
N LYS A 3 1.07 -18.55 -2.88
CA LYS A 3 0.75 -17.51 -1.89
C LYS A 3 0.18 -16.24 -2.57
N THR A 4 0.81 -15.77 -3.64
CA THR A 4 0.41 -14.54 -4.36
C THR A 4 -1.01 -14.63 -4.92
N LEU A 5 -1.32 -15.69 -5.68
CA LEU A 5 -2.64 -15.89 -6.27
C LEU A 5 -3.70 -16.10 -5.18
N GLY A 6 -3.36 -16.82 -4.11
CA GLY A 6 -4.23 -16.96 -2.95
C GLY A 6 -4.61 -15.61 -2.32
N THR A 7 -3.62 -14.74 -2.09
CA THR A 7 -3.85 -13.39 -1.54
C THR A 7 -4.70 -12.52 -2.46
N LEU A 8 -4.49 -12.59 -3.78
CA LEU A 8 -5.26 -11.80 -4.75
C LEU A 8 -6.74 -12.24 -4.79
N TYR A 9 -7.01 -13.55 -4.78
CA TYR A 9 -8.38 -14.05 -4.85
C TYR A 9 -9.17 -13.91 -3.54
N SER A 10 -8.49 -13.79 -2.39
CA SER A 10 -9.14 -13.56 -1.10
C SER A 10 -9.35 -12.07 -0.78
N HIS A 11 -9.10 -11.15 -1.72
CA HIS A 11 -9.24 -9.71 -1.50
C HIS A 11 -10.68 -9.31 -1.16
N VAL A 12 -10.83 -8.50 -0.10
CA VAL A 12 -12.06 -7.79 0.25
C VAL A 12 -11.72 -6.38 0.71
N SER A 13 -12.61 -5.42 0.49
CA SER A 13 -12.43 -4.05 1.02
C SER A 13 -12.80 -3.98 2.50
N VAL A 14 -11.82 -3.71 3.36
CA VAL A 14 -12.01 -3.52 4.80
C VAL A 14 -12.35 -2.06 5.11
N ARG A 15 -13.30 -1.81 6.02
CA ARG A 15 -13.79 -0.46 6.39
C ARG A 15 -13.77 -0.19 7.90
N SER A 16 -13.32 -1.15 8.71
CA SER A 16 -13.16 -1.01 10.16
C SER A 16 -11.71 -1.35 10.50
N PHE A 17 -11.03 -0.46 11.23
CA PHE A 17 -9.60 -0.56 11.50
C PHE A 17 -9.32 -0.29 12.98
N GLU A 18 -8.29 -0.94 13.52
CA GLU A 18 -7.74 -0.61 14.83
C GLU A 18 -6.97 0.72 14.78
N GLY A 19 -6.81 1.38 15.93
CA GLY A 19 -5.96 2.57 16.08
C GLY A 19 -4.45 2.30 16.04
N THR A 20 -4.05 1.07 15.68
CA THR A 20 -2.66 0.62 15.68
C THR A 20 -1.92 1.20 14.46
N ILE A 21 -0.80 1.90 14.72
CA ILE A 21 0.03 2.48 13.66
C ILE A 21 0.87 1.39 13.01
N LEU A 22 0.99 1.41 11.68
CA LEU A 22 1.87 0.53 10.93
C LEU A 22 3.35 0.80 11.25
N SER A 23 4.16 -0.25 11.34
CA SER A 23 5.61 -0.12 11.51
C SER A 23 6.26 0.55 10.30
N ALA A 24 7.41 1.18 10.50
CA ALA A 24 8.18 1.81 9.42
C ALA A 24 8.61 0.79 8.35
N GLU A 25 8.96 -0.43 8.75
CA GLU A 25 9.33 -1.50 7.82
C GLU A 25 8.15 -1.91 6.93
N THR A 26 6.96 -2.09 7.51
CA THR A 26 5.77 -2.43 6.73
C THR A 26 5.42 -1.31 5.75
N LYS A 27 5.53 -0.05 6.16
CA LYS A 27 5.33 1.10 5.25
C LYS A 27 6.34 1.10 4.09
N ASP A 28 7.62 0.85 4.36
CA ASP A 28 8.67 0.76 3.32
C ASP A 28 8.39 -0.38 2.32
N GLN A 29 8.00 -1.56 2.80
CA GLN A 29 7.65 -2.69 1.94
C GLN A 29 6.47 -2.36 1.02
N LEU A 30 5.44 -1.69 1.53
CA LEU A 30 4.29 -1.25 0.73
C LEU A 30 4.70 -0.21 -0.33
N LEU A 31 5.55 0.75 0.04
CA LEU A 31 6.06 1.76 -0.88
C LEU A 31 6.87 1.14 -2.02
N ARG A 32 7.79 0.21 -1.70
CA ARG A 32 8.57 -0.53 -2.70
C ARG A 32 7.68 -1.34 -3.63
N ALA A 33 6.68 -2.04 -3.08
CA ALA A 33 5.74 -2.81 -3.88
C ALA A 33 4.97 -1.92 -4.88
N ALA A 34 4.54 -0.73 -4.46
CA ALA A 34 3.90 0.24 -5.34
C ALA A 34 4.85 0.75 -6.45
N GLN A 35 6.11 1.02 -6.11
CA GLN A 35 7.14 1.49 -7.05
C GLN A 35 7.54 0.45 -8.11
N CYS A 36 7.35 -0.84 -7.82
CA CYS A 36 7.59 -1.92 -8.79
C CYS A 36 6.50 -2.04 -9.86
N GLY A 37 5.40 -1.28 -9.76
CA GLY A 37 4.37 -1.25 -10.79
C GLY A 37 4.89 -0.70 -12.12
N SER A 38 4.60 -1.39 -13.22
CA SER A 38 4.93 -0.89 -14.56
C SER A 38 4.33 0.51 -14.77
N SER A 39 5.14 1.43 -15.27
CA SER A 39 4.68 2.78 -15.63
C SER A 39 4.92 3.04 -17.12
N SER A 40 3.97 3.73 -17.75
CA SER A 40 4.06 4.11 -19.16
C SER A 40 5.35 4.90 -19.40
N ASN A 41 6.16 4.43 -20.35
CA ASN A 41 7.45 5.05 -20.71
C ASN A 41 8.39 5.25 -19.50
N PHE A 42 8.26 4.44 -18.44
CA PHE A 42 9.06 4.53 -17.22
C PHE A 42 8.97 5.87 -16.46
N VAL A 43 7.92 6.66 -16.72
CA VAL A 43 7.80 8.04 -16.20
C VAL A 43 7.51 8.10 -14.71
N GLN A 44 6.86 7.07 -14.14
CA GLN A 44 6.48 7.04 -12.72
C GLN A 44 5.67 8.29 -12.30
N ALA A 45 4.68 8.66 -13.13
CA ALA A 45 3.88 9.87 -12.98
C ALA A 45 2.84 9.78 -11.84
N TYR A 46 3.31 9.67 -10.60
CA TYR A 46 2.47 9.65 -9.41
C TYR A 46 3.19 10.27 -8.20
N SER A 47 2.42 10.57 -7.16
CA SER A 47 2.94 10.95 -5.86
C SER A 47 2.12 10.25 -4.78
N LEU A 48 2.78 9.79 -3.72
CA LEU A 48 2.15 9.14 -2.59
C LEU A 48 2.36 10.01 -1.36
N LEU A 49 1.27 10.39 -0.69
CA LEU A 49 1.29 11.23 0.50
C LEU A 49 0.95 10.38 1.73
N ASP A 50 1.87 10.29 2.68
CA ASP A 50 1.60 9.69 4.00
C ASP A 50 1.02 10.76 4.93
N ILE A 51 -0.30 10.75 5.12
CA ILE A 51 -0.99 11.69 6.00
C ILE A 51 -0.90 11.18 7.44
N THR A 52 0.03 11.74 8.20
CA THR A 52 0.31 11.32 9.59
C THR A 52 -0.34 12.21 10.64
N ASP A 53 -0.74 13.43 10.29
CA ASP A 53 -1.41 14.37 11.19
C ASP A 53 -2.90 14.01 11.32
N PRO A 54 -3.40 13.64 12.51
CA PRO A 54 -4.82 13.37 12.72
C PRO A 54 -5.71 14.60 12.53
N GLY A 55 -5.19 15.82 12.70
CA GLY A 55 -5.97 17.04 12.48
C GLY A 55 -6.25 17.34 11.00
N LEU A 56 -5.51 16.68 10.10
CA LEU A 56 -5.69 16.80 8.64
C LEU A 56 -6.56 15.67 8.06
N ARG A 57 -6.85 14.62 8.86
CA ARG A 57 -7.49 13.38 8.42
C ARG A 57 -8.98 13.36 8.75
#